data_AF-A0A920J4L5-F1
#
_entry.id   AF-A0A920J4L5-F1
#
_cell.length_a   1.000
_cell.length_b   1.000
_cell.length_c   1.000
_cell.angle_alpha   90.00
_cell.angle_beta   90.00
_cell.angle_gamma   90.00
#
_symmetry.space_group_name_H-M   'P 1'
#
loop_
_entity.id
_entity.type
_entity.pdbx_description
1 polymer ?
#
loop_
_entity_poly.entity_id
_entity_poly.type
_entity_poly.pdbx_seq_one_letter_code
_entity_poly.pdbx_strand_id
1 'polypeptide(L)'
;MGLGFRYENTTIDTGTSSAQQVLAFTKSEGNKFEAYKTELSWQRITLNRGIFPTAGQSQSFNVSLSLPGSSITYARAMYRHKYFRPIANGKFVIGLRGEIGALEAYGDTNVPPFYEHFYAGGITSVRGFKANTLGQSKSLSLYIR
;
A
#
# COMPACT_ATOMS: atom_id res chain seq x y z
N MET A 1 -18.84 5.10 4.29
CA MET A 1 -17.64 5.07 5.14
C MET A 1 -17.61 3.73 5.83
N GLY A 2 -16.42 3.20 6.10
CA GLY A 2 -16.23 1.94 6.81
C GLY A 2 -15.27 2.13 7.97
N LEU A 3 -15.55 1.44 9.06
CA LEU A 3 -14.64 1.24 10.18
C LEU A 3 -14.50 -0.28 10.35
N GLY A 4 -13.27 -0.76 10.51
CA GLY A 4 -12.97 -2.17 10.70
C GLY A 4 -11.96 -2.36 11.82
N PHE A 5 -12.07 -3.49 12.51
CA PHE A 5 -11.08 -3.95 13.48
C PHE A 5 -10.62 -5.35 13.06
N ARG A 6 -9.32 -5.61 13.13
CA ARG A 6 -8.73 -6.88 12.70
C ARG A 6 -7.71 -7.34 13.73
N TYR A 7 -7.78 -8.60 14.12
CA TYR A 7 -6.72 -9.28 14.85
C TYR A 7 -5.91 -10.12 13.87
N GLU A 8 -4.60 -10.02 13.94
CA GLU A 8 -3.67 -10.78 13.12
C GLU A 8 -2.61 -11.44 13.98
N ASN A 9 -2.34 -12.70 13.67
CA ASN A 9 -1.19 -13.43 14.19
C ASN A 9 -0.35 -13.88 12.99
N THR A 10 0.87 -13.35 12.90
CA THR A 10 1.79 -13.58 11.79
C THR A 10 3.08 -14.18 12.32
N THR A 11 3.44 -15.36 11.80
CA THR A 11 4.75 -15.99 12.05
C THR A 11 5.54 -15.99 10.75
N ILE A 12 6.80 -15.56 10.82
CA ILE A 12 7.70 -15.46 9.67
C ILE A 12 8.74 -16.57 9.78
N ASP A 13 8.76 -17.46 8.80
CA ASP A 13 9.80 -18.48 8.68
C ASP A 13 10.86 -18.01 7.66
N THR A 14 12.07 -17.74 8.15
CA THR A 14 13.19 -17.32 7.32
C THR A 14 14.01 -18.53 6.91
N GLY A 15 13.74 -19.06 5.71
CA GLY A 15 14.60 -20.07 5.10
C GLY A 15 15.98 -19.52 4.72
N THR A 16 16.88 -20.40 4.30
CA THR A 16 18.29 -20.11 3.97
C THR A 16 18.52 -19.16 2.78
N SER A 17 17.47 -18.82 2.00
CA SER A 17 17.53 -17.86 0.88
C SER A 17 16.48 -16.74 1.01
N SER A 18 16.29 -16.23 2.23
CA SER A 18 15.33 -15.16 2.47
C SER A 18 15.77 -13.82 1.84
N ALA A 19 14.80 -13.04 1.35
CA ALA A 19 15.10 -11.71 0.81
C ALA A 19 15.69 -10.80 1.91
N GLN A 20 16.61 -9.91 1.54
CA GLN A 20 17.28 -9.01 2.49
C GLN A 20 16.30 -8.18 3.33
N GLN A 21 15.15 -7.75 2.78
CA GLN A 21 14.11 -7.04 3.53
C GLN A 21 13.49 -7.91 4.65
N VAL A 22 13.28 -9.20 4.37
CA VAL A 22 12.75 -10.15 5.37
C VAL A 22 13.79 -10.39 6.46
N LEU A 23 15.06 -10.55 6.09
CA LEU A 23 16.15 -10.71 7.05
C LEU A 23 16.36 -9.46 7.91
N ALA A 24 16.35 -8.27 7.30
CA ALA A 24 16.50 -7.01 8.01
C ALA A 24 15.36 -6.79 9.01
N PHE A 25 14.12 -7.03 8.59
CA PHE A 25 12.94 -6.92 9.45
C PHE A 25 12.94 -7.96 10.57
N THR A 26 13.24 -9.23 10.26
CA THR A 26 13.27 -10.30 11.27
C THR A 26 14.37 -10.07 12.30
N LYS A 27 15.50 -9.49 11.87
CA LYS A 27 16.60 -9.11 12.76
C LYS A 27 16.25 -7.96 13.70
N SER A 28 15.42 -6.99 13.27
CA SER A 28 15.06 -5.84 14.12
C SER A 28 13.85 -6.12 15.00
N GLU A 29 12.80 -6.75 14.47
CA GLU A 29 11.51 -6.89 15.14
C GLU A 29 11.21 -8.32 15.64
N GLY A 30 11.92 -9.35 15.15
CA GLY A 30 11.68 -10.75 15.48
C GLY A 30 10.86 -11.50 14.44
N ASN A 31 10.27 -12.64 14.80
CA ASN A 31 9.63 -13.57 13.84
C ASN A 31 8.18 -13.96 14.16
N LYS A 32 7.63 -13.50 15.28
CA LYS A 32 6.25 -13.76 15.69
C LYS A 32 5.60 -12.45 16.10
N PHE A 33 4.44 -12.18 15.54
CA PHE A 33 3.80 -10.90 15.67
C PHE A 33 2.30 -11.04 15.85
N GLU A 34 1.80 -10.41 16.90
CA GLU A 34 0.37 -10.21 17.10
C GLU A 34 0.02 -8.74 16.90
N ALA A 35 -0.97 -8.46 16.07
CA ALA A 35 -1.35 -7.09 15.75
C ALA A 35 -2.86 -6.90 15.81
N TYR A 36 -3.27 -5.86 16.55
CA TYR A 36 -4.64 -5.34 16.55
C TYR A 36 -4.70 -4.14 15.62
N LYS A 37 -5.34 -4.28 14.47
CA LYS A 37 -5.45 -3.21 13.47
C LYS A 37 -6.83 -2.58 13.48
N THR A 38 -6.86 -1.26 13.38
CA THR A 38 -8.06 -0.49 13.11
C THR A 38 -7.95 0.11 11.71
N GLU A 39 -8.98 -0.04 10.89
CA GLU A 39 -9.03 0.46 9.53
C GLU A 39 -10.21 1.43 9.35
N LEU A 40 -9.92 2.60 8.80
CA LEU A 40 -10.88 3.61 8.40
C LEU A 40 -10.87 3.73 6.89
N SER A 41 -12.05 3.61 6.27
CA SER A 41 -12.20 3.77 4.83
C SER A 41 -13.28 4.79 4.47
N TRP A 42 -12.96 5.65 3.52
CA TRP A 42 -13.88 6.57 2.90
C TRP A 42 -13.81 6.42 1.39
N GLN A 43 -14.98 6.42 0.75
CA GLN A 43 -15.07 6.35 -0.69
C GLN A 43 -16.23 7.20 -1.18
N ARG A 44 -15.98 7.90 -2.29
CA ARG A 44 -17.00 8.66 -3.03
C ARG A 44 -16.87 8.35 -4.51
N ILE A 45 -17.98 7.91 -5.11
CA ILE A 45 -18.07 7.64 -6.54
C ILE A 45 -19.15 8.54 -7.13
N THR A 46 -18.78 9.33 -8.14
CA THR A 46 -19.69 10.13 -8.97
C THR A 46 -19.52 9.80 -10.45
N LEU A 47 -18.92 8.64 -10.75
CA LEU A 47 -18.76 8.13 -12.11
C LEU A 47 -20.14 7.89 -12.72
N ASN A 48 -20.29 8.30 -13.98
CA ASN A 48 -21.56 8.17 -14.70
C ASN A 48 -21.90 6.72 -15.11
N ARG A 49 -20.93 5.80 -15.09
CA ARG A 49 -21.11 4.37 -15.37
C ARG A 49 -19.95 3.56 -14.78
N GLY A 50 -20.20 2.28 -14.49
CA GLY A 50 -19.22 1.39 -13.85
C GLY A 50 -18.13 0.87 -14.80
N ILE A 51 -18.48 0.57 -16.05
CA ILE A 51 -17.55 0.10 -17.09
C ILE A 51 -17.33 1.25 -18.09
N PHE A 52 -16.06 1.53 -18.40
CA PHE A 52 -15.63 2.62 -19.28
C PHE A 52 -16.28 3.99 -18.94
N PRO A 53 -16.09 4.50 -17.71
CA PRO A 53 -16.61 5.81 -17.32
C PRO A 53 -16.11 6.93 -18.24
N THR A 54 -17.00 7.85 -18.59
CA THR A 54 -16.69 8.99 -19.46
C THR A 54 -16.77 10.33 -18.75
N ALA A 55 -17.42 10.38 -17.58
CA ALA A 55 -17.56 11.58 -16.76
C ALA A 55 -17.60 11.23 -15.26
N GLY A 56 -17.11 12.16 -14.44
CA GLY A 56 -17.18 12.08 -12.99
C GLY A 56 -15.87 11.62 -12.34
N GLN A 57 -15.93 11.22 -11.07
CA GLN A 57 -14.74 10.82 -10.33
C GLN A 57 -14.99 9.69 -9.34
N SER A 58 -13.92 9.00 -9.00
CA SER A 58 -13.86 8.05 -7.89
C SER A 58 -12.70 8.44 -6.99
N GLN A 59 -12.99 8.66 -5.72
CA GLN A 59 -12.02 8.94 -4.67
C GLN A 59 -12.14 7.86 -3.62
N SER A 60 -11.01 7.32 -3.16
CA SER A 60 -10.97 6.43 -2.00
C SER A 60 -9.79 6.79 -1.10
N PHE A 61 -10.05 6.92 0.19
CA PHE A 61 -9.06 7.14 1.22
C PHE A 61 -9.15 6.01 2.24
N ASN A 62 -8.03 5.38 2.56
CA ASN A 62 -7.97 4.27 3.51
C ASN A 62 -6.82 4.53 4.47
N VAL A 63 -7.08 4.38 5.76
CA VAL A 63 -6.09 4.49 6.83
C VAL A 63 -6.16 3.24 7.67
N SER A 64 -5.03 2.60 7.91
CA SER A 64 -4.88 1.45 8.80
C SER A 64 -3.87 1.79 9.88
N LEU A 65 -4.19 1.47 11.12
CA LEU A 65 -3.38 1.76 12.31
C LEU A 65 -3.30 0.51 13.17
N SER A 66 -2.11 0.05 13.54
CA SER A 66 -1.98 -1.03 14.53
C SER A 66 -1.87 -0.48 15.95
N LEU A 67 -2.80 -0.88 16.82
CA LEU A 67 -2.97 -0.31 18.14
C LEU A 67 -1.80 -0.67 19.08
N PRO A 68 -1.46 0.23 20.03
CA PRO A 68 -0.55 -0.09 21.14
C PRO A 68 -0.99 -1.36 21.88
N GLY A 69 -0.03 -2.20 22.27
CA GLY A 69 -0.28 -3.56 22.77
C GLY A 69 -0.15 -4.65 21.70
N SER A 70 0.01 -4.26 20.44
CA SER A 70 0.49 -5.13 19.35
C SER A 70 2.00 -5.33 19.45
N SER A 71 2.52 -6.48 19.00
CA SER A 71 3.96 -6.71 18.81
C SER A 71 4.57 -5.84 17.70
N ILE A 72 3.72 -5.27 16.83
CA ILE A 72 4.12 -4.32 15.79
C ILE A 72 3.14 -3.15 15.73
N THR A 73 3.69 -1.93 15.76
CA THR A 73 2.98 -0.66 15.67
C THR A 73 3.37 0.12 14.39
N TYR A 74 2.39 0.34 13.50
CA TYR A 74 2.58 1.07 12.24
C TYR A 74 1.29 1.72 11.75
N ALA A 75 1.44 2.78 10.95
CA ALA A 75 0.38 3.51 10.30
C ALA A 75 0.53 3.42 8.79
N ARG A 76 -0.57 3.15 8.09
CA ARG A 76 -0.62 3.09 6.62
C ARG A 76 -1.77 3.92 6.11
N ALA A 77 -1.49 4.84 5.19
CA ALA A 77 -2.50 5.64 4.52
C ALA A 77 -2.40 5.47 3.01
N MET A 78 -3.56 5.42 2.35
CA MET A 78 -3.64 5.29 0.89
C MET A 78 -4.78 6.13 0.33
N TYR A 79 -4.45 7.02 -0.59
CA TYR A 79 -5.39 7.80 -1.37
C TYR A 79 -5.33 7.42 -2.84
N ARG A 80 -6.49 7.13 -3.43
CA ARG A 80 -6.63 6.88 -4.87
C ARG A 80 -7.66 7.80 -5.48
N HIS A 81 -7.32 8.37 -6.62
CA HIS A 81 -8.19 9.25 -7.40
C HIS A 81 -8.27 8.79 -8.85
N LYS A 82 -9.49 8.74 -9.36
CA LYS A 82 -9.79 8.62 -10.79
C LYS A 82 -10.72 9.76 -11.16
N TYR A 83 -10.41 10.46 -12.24
CA TYR A 83 -11.20 11.56 -12.75
C TYR A 83 -11.36 11.43 -14.26
N PHE A 84 -12.59 11.62 -14.75
CA PHE A 84 -12.92 11.56 -16.16
C PHE A 84 -13.71 12.80 -16.54
N ARG A 85 -13.33 13.43 -17.65
CA ARG A 85 -14.03 14.58 -18.20
C ARG A 85 -14.21 14.42 -19.71
N PRO A 86 -15.46 14.48 -20.22
CA PRO A 86 -15.68 14.55 -21.66
C PRO A 86 -15.26 15.92 -22.16
N ILE A 87 -14.61 15.95 -23.31
CA ILE A 87 -14.15 17.16 -24.01
C ILE A 87 -14.62 17.09 -25.48
N ALA A 88 -14.47 18.21 -26.21
CA ALA A 88 -14.89 18.31 -27.62
C ALA A 88 -16.31 17.78 -27.86
N ASN A 89 -17.27 18.29 -27.08
CA ASN A 89 -18.69 17.90 -27.12
C ASN A 89 -18.92 16.39 -26.91
N GLY A 90 -18.06 15.71 -26.16
CA GLY A 90 -18.18 14.29 -25.83
C GLY A 90 -17.51 13.33 -26.81
N LYS A 91 -16.78 13.85 -27.82
CA LYS A 91 -16.02 13.01 -28.76
C LYS A 91 -14.76 12.39 -28.15
N PHE A 92 -14.16 13.08 -27.17
CA PHE A 92 -12.99 12.58 -26.45
C PHE A 92 -13.21 12.65 -24.95
N VAL A 93 -12.48 11.82 -24.21
CA VAL A 93 -12.50 11.79 -22.74
C VAL A 93 -11.07 11.90 -22.25
N ILE A 94 -10.83 12.87 -21.38
CA ILE A 94 -9.57 12.94 -20.63
C ILE A 94 -9.77 12.17 -19.32
N GLY A 95 -8.84 11.28 -19.03
CA GLY A 95 -8.78 10.52 -17.79
C GLY A 95 -7.50 10.84 -17.00
N LEU A 96 -7.65 11.12 -15.70
CA LEU A 96 -6.55 11.21 -14.75
C LEU A 96 -6.69 10.08 -13.73
N ARG A 97 -5.57 9.42 -13.44
CA ARG A 97 -5.47 8.44 -12.34
C ARG A 97 -4.26 8.78 -11.49
N GLY A 98 -4.47 8.88 -10.19
CA GLY A 98 -3.41 9.10 -9.20
C GLY A 98 -3.56 8.17 -8.01
N GLU A 99 -2.44 7.76 -7.45
CA GLU A 99 -2.35 6.96 -6.23
C GLU A 99 -1.21 7.49 -5.37
N ILE A 100 -1.48 7.69 -4.07
CA ILE A 100 -0.53 8.22 -3.10
C ILE A 100 -0.64 7.36 -1.85
N GLY A 101 0.46 6.74 -1.43
CA GLY A 101 0.53 5.90 -0.23
C GLY A 101 1.64 6.37 0.70
N ALA A 102 1.39 6.27 2.01
CA ALA A 102 2.37 6.50 3.07
C ALA A 102 2.30 5.34 4.08
N LEU A 103 3.46 4.89 4.55
CA LEU A 103 3.61 3.80 5.50
C LEU A 103 4.75 4.16 6.44
N GLU A 104 4.47 4.13 7.74
CA GLU A 104 5.41 4.53 8.78
C GLU A 104 5.25 3.62 10.00
N ALA A 105 6.38 3.16 10.54
CA ALA A 105 6.42 2.50 11.83
C ALA A 105 6.48 3.54 12.95
N TYR A 106 5.91 3.23 14.11
CA TYR A 106 5.97 4.11 15.28
C TYR A 106 6.00 3.29 16.56
N GLY A 107 6.20 3.95 17.71
CA GLY A 107 6.25 3.28 19.00
C GLY A 107 7.52 2.43 19.11
N ASP A 108 7.34 1.16 19.47
CA ASP A 108 8.45 0.23 19.69
C ASP A 108 8.93 -0.46 18.40
N THR A 109 8.23 -0.25 17.28
CA THR A 109 8.59 -0.78 15.97
C THR A 109 9.50 0.19 15.23
N ASN A 110 10.68 -0.28 14.82
CA ASN A 110 11.67 0.56 14.14
C ASN A 110 11.51 0.53 12.62
N VAL A 111 11.16 -0.63 12.07
CA VAL A 111 11.04 -0.84 10.62
C VAL A 111 9.61 -1.27 10.30
N PRO A 112 8.92 -0.61 9.34
CA PRO A 112 7.57 -1.01 8.97
C PRO A 112 7.58 -2.42 8.36
N PRO A 113 6.51 -3.21 8.54
CA PRO A 113 6.47 -4.56 8.02
C PRO A 113 6.58 -4.60 6.49
N PHE A 114 7.53 -5.39 5.98
CA PHE A 114 7.79 -5.48 4.54
C PHE A 114 6.57 -5.94 3.73
N TYR A 115 5.66 -6.71 4.35
CA TYR A 115 4.43 -7.20 3.72
C TYR A 115 3.33 -6.13 3.59
N GLU A 116 3.50 -4.96 4.20
CA GLU A 116 2.58 -3.81 4.09
C GLU A 116 3.08 -2.75 3.10
N HIS A 117 4.27 -2.94 2.52
CA HIS A 117 4.90 -2.02 1.58
C HIS A 117 4.03 -1.77 0.33
N PHE A 118 4.17 -0.57 -0.24
CA PHE A 118 3.56 -0.24 -1.53
C PHE A 118 4.45 -0.68 -2.69
N TYR A 119 3.81 -1.22 -3.72
CA TYR A 119 4.46 -1.63 -4.95
C TYR A 119 3.81 -0.95 -6.15
N ALA A 120 4.62 -0.58 -7.13
CA ALA A 120 4.19 -0.06 -8.40
C ALA A 120 4.86 -0.83 -9.56
N GLY A 121 4.40 -0.55 -10.78
CA GLY A 121 4.78 -1.25 -12.00
C GLY A 121 3.74 -2.26 -12.46
N GLY A 122 3.68 -2.47 -13.77
CA GLY A 122 2.70 -3.33 -14.44
C GLY A 122 1.44 -2.60 -14.89
N ILE A 123 0.49 -3.35 -15.43
CA ILE A 123 -0.69 -2.80 -16.11
C ILE A 123 -1.65 -2.02 -15.20
N THR A 124 -1.62 -2.30 -13.90
CA THR A 124 -2.55 -1.75 -12.90
C THR A 124 -2.09 -0.43 -12.30
N SER A 125 -0.79 -0.14 -12.34
CA SER A 125 -0.17 1.08 -11.80
C SER A 125 0.56 1.86 -12.90
N VAL A 126 1.82 1.53 -13.18
CA VAL A 126 2.66 2.20 -14.18
C VAL A 126 2.99 1.24 -15.32
N ARG A 127 2.37 1.48 -16.48
CA ARG A 127 2.63 0.73 -17.71
C ARG A 127 4.06 0.97 -18.19
N GLY A 128 4.64 -0.04 -18.86
CA GLY A 128 6.02 0.00 -19.33
C GLY A 128 7.04 -0.53 -18.32
N PHE A 129 6.66 -0.72 -17.06
CA PHE A 129 7.47 -1.39 -16.04
C PHE A 129 6.92 -2.78 -15.75
N LYS A 130 7.81 -3.70 -15.33
CA LYS A 130 7.41 -5.02 -14.85
C LYS A 130 6.58 -4.88 -13.56
N ALA A 131 5.68 -5.82 -13.31
CA ALA A 131 4.84 -5.79 -12.11
C ALA A 131 5.69 -5.79 -10.83
N ASN A 132 5.34 -4.92 -9.89
CA ASN A 132 5.98 -4.76 -8.57
C ASN A 132 7.49 -4.43 -8.61
N THR A 133 8.01 -3.92 -9.73
CA THR A 133 9.42 -3.55 -9.84
C THR A 133 9.70 -2.06 -9.63
N LEU A 134 8.65 -1.23 -9.58
CA LEU A 134 8.79 0.16 -9.16
C LEU A 134 8.52 0.25 -7.66
N GLY A 135 9.55 0.65 -6.91
CA GLY A 135 9.59 0.64 -5.46
C GLY A 135 11.03 0.47 -5.00
N GLN A 136 11.25 0.18 -3.72
CA GLN A 136 12.60 -0.12 -3.22
C GLN A 136 13.14 -1.37 -3.94
N SER A 137 13.98 -1.15 -4.96
CA SER A 137 14.78 -2.23 -5.56
C SER A 137 15.75 -2.72 -4.50
N LYS A 138 16.01 -4.03 -4.45
CA LYS A 138 17.05 -4.64 -3.58
C LYS A 138 18.31 -3.78 -3.65
N SER A 139 18.60 -3.01 -2.60
CA SER A 139 19.94 -2.50 -2.40
C SER A 139 20.72 -3.68 -1.83
N LEU A 140 21.34 -4.46 -2.72
CA LEU A 140 22.51 -5.25 -2.34
C LEU A 140 23.55 -4.24 -1.86
N SER A 141 23.52 -3.91 -0.57
CA SER A 141 24.62 -3.23 0.08
C SER A 141 25.80 -4.21 0.02
N LEU A 142 26.61 -4.06 -1.03
CA LEU A 142 27.88 -4.73 -1.17
C LEU A 142 28.74 -4.19 -0.02
N TYR A 143 28.94 -5.03 0.99
CA TYR A 143 29.86 -4.78 2.08
C TYR A 143 31.27 -4.79 1.49
N ILE A 144 31.78 -3.61 1.10
CA ILE A 144 33.21 -3.43 0.88
C ILE A 144 33.77 -2.98 2.23
N ARG A 145 34.55 -3.87 2.83
CA ARG A 145 35.41 -3.58 3.98
C ARG A 145 36.77 -3.14 3.48
#